data_AF-A0AA40J8H4-F1
#
_entry.id   AF-A0AA40J8H4-F1
#
_cell.length_a   1.000
_cell.length_b   1.000
_cell.length_c   1.000
_cell.angle_alpha   90.00
_cell.angle_beta   90.00
_cell.angle_gamma   90.00
#
_symmetry.space_group_name_H-M   'P 1'
#
loop_
_entity.id
_entity.type
_entity.pdbx_description
1 polymer ?
#
loop_
_entity_poly.entity_id
_entity_poly.type
_entity_poly.pdbx_seq_one_letter_code
_entity_poly.pdbx_strand_id
1 'polypeptide(L)' 'MKKRFTEEQIIGILTEAEAGLKPAELCREYGISEATYYIYGLLPIANGG' A
#
# COMPACT_ATOMS: atom_id res chain seq x y z
N MET A 1 -1.77 -9.81 18.15
CA MET A 1 -2.68 -9.75 16.99
C MET A 1 -1.96 -9.02 15.86
N LYS A 2 -1.76 -9.65 14.70
CA LYS A 2 -1.19 -8.99 13.51
C LYS A 2 -2.25 -8.02 13.00
N LYS A 3 -2.05 -6.70 13.16
CA LYS A 3 -2.90 -5.69 12.52
C LYS A 3 -2.76 -5.87 11.01
N ARG A 4 -3.79 -6.43 10.36
CA ARG A 4 -3.90 -6.43 8.90
C ARG A 4 -4.43 -5.05 8.52
N PHE A 5 -3.80 -4.41 7.53
CA PHE A 5 -4.34 -3.19 6.92
C PHE A 5 -5.67 -3.51 6.25
N THR A 6 -6.63 -2.59 6.31
CA THR A 6 -7.90 -2.72 5.57
C THR A 6 -7.69 -2.37 4.10
N GLU A 7 -8.63 -2.78 3.24
CA GLU A 7 -8.58 -2.45 1.80
C GLU A 7 -8.53 -0.94 1.56
N GLU A 8 -9.29 -0.15 2.31
CA GLU A 8 -9.27 1.32 2.25
C GLU A 8 -7.89 1.90 2.59
N GLN A 9 -7.22 1.35 3.60
CA GLN A 9 -5.87 1.79 3.96
C GLN A 9 -4.86 1.43 2.87
N ILE A 10 -5.00 0.25 2.26
CA ILE A 10 -4.15 -0.18 1.15
C ILE A 10 -4.33 0.73 -0.07
N ILE A 11 -5.58 1.07 -0.40
CA ILE A 11 -5.90 1.99 -1.50
C ILE A 11 -5.31 3.38 -1.22
N GLY A 12 -5.39 3.87 0.01
CA GLY A 12 -4.75 5.14 0.40
C GLY A 12 -3.24 5.15 0.15
N ILE A 13 -2.55 4.10 0.62
CA ILE A 13 -1.09 3.94 0.44
C ILE A 13 -0.71 3.90 -1.05
N LEU A 14 -1.47 3.17 -1.89
CA LEU A 14 -1.24 3.11 -3.33
C LEU A 14 -1.52 4.46 -4.01
N THR A 15 -2.58 5.15 -3.62
CA THR A 15 -2.95 6.48 -4.14
C THR A 15 -1.88 7.52 -3.84
N GLU A 16 -1.31 7.49 -2.64
CA GLU A 16 -0.22 8.37 -2.23
C GLU A 16 1.04 8.14 -3.08
N ALA A 17 1.34 6.88 -3.41
CA ALA A 17 2.44 6.56 -4.30
C ALA A 17 2.19 7.06 -5.74
N GLU A 18 0.97 6.93 -6.25
CA GLU A 18 0.56 7.50 -7.54
C GLU A 18 0.58 9.03 -7.55
N ALA A 19 0.31 9.68 -6.42
CA ALA A 19 0.42 11.13 -6.25
C ALA A 19 1.88 11.63 -6.28
N GLY A 20 2.86 10.73 -6.37
CA GLY A 20 4.28 11.04 -6.53
C GLY A 20 5.13 10.81 -5.28
N LEU A 21 4.56 10.25 -4.22
CA LEU A 21 5.35 9.82 -3.06
C LEU A 21 6.14 8.55 -3.40
N LYS A 22 7.36 8.47 -2.88
CA LYS A 22 8.23 7.32 -3.12
C LYS A 22 7.73 6.13 -2.28
N PRO A 23 7.54 4.93 -2.88
CA PRO A 23 7.15 3.73 -2.15
C PRO A 23 8.02 3.43 -0.93
N ALA A 24 9.33 3.72 -1.00
CA ALA A 24 10.26 3.52 0.10
C ALA A 24 9.96 4.40 1.33
N GLU A 25 9.49 5.63 1.12
CA GLU A 25 9.12 6.54 2.22
C GLU A 25 7.78 6.11 2.83
N LEU A 26 6.80 5.78 1.98
CA LEU A 26 5.52 5.22 2.42
C LEU A 26 5.71 3.94 3.23
N CYS A 27 6.61 3.05 2.79
CA CYS A 27 6.94 1.83 3.53
C CYS A 27 7.45 2.13 4.95
N ARG A 28 8.30 3.15 5.10
CA ARG A 28 8.83 3.57 6.41
C ARG A 28 7.75 4.21 7.28
N GLU A 29 6.92 5.08 6.69
CA GLU A 29 5.85 5.80 7.39
C GLU A 29 4.76 4.84 7.89
N TYR A 30 4.32 3.94 7.03
CA TYR A 30 3.28 2.95 7.35
C TYR A 30 3.83 1.71 8.08
N GLY A 31 5.15 1.61 8.25
CA GLY A 31 5.80 0.46 8.90
C GLY A 31 5.62 -0.85 8.14
N ILE A 32 5.53 -0.79 6.81
CA ILE A 32 5.43 -1.93 5.91
C ILE A 32 6.74 -2.15 5.16
N SER A 33 6.97 -3.36 4.67
CA SER A 33 8.11 -3.63 3.81
C SER A 33 7.75 -3.32 2.36
N GLU A 34 8.75 -2.99 1.54
CA GLU A 34 8.54 -2.78 0.10
C GLU A 34 7.90 -3.99 -0.58
N ALA A 35 8.24 -5.21 -0.14
CA ALA A 35 7.59 -6.43 -0.61
C ALA A 35 6.08 -6.43 -0.35
N THR A 36 5.64 -5.94 0.83
CA THR A 36 4.23 -5.80 1.17
C THR A 36 3.55 -4.76 0.28
N TYR A 37 4.22 -3.63 0.03
CA TYR A 37 3.72 -2.61 -0.88
C TYR A 37 3.51 -3.14 -2.31
N TYR A 38 4.46 -3.90 -2.87
CA TYR A 38 4.30 -4.51 -4.19
C TYR A 38 3.17 -5.55 -4.20
N ILE A 39 3.01 -6.33 -3.12
CA ILE A 39 1.87 -7.26 -2.99
C ILE A 39 0.54 -6.50 -3.07
N TYR A 40 0.44 -5.31 -2.47
CA TYR A 40 -0.77 -4.50 -2.54
C TYR A 40 -1.13 -4.06 -3.96
N GLY A 41 -0.15 -3.67 -4.78
CA GLY A 41 -0.38 -3.35 -6.19
C GLY A 41 -0.80 -4.56 -7.05
N LEU A 42 -0.50 -5.79 -6.60
CA LEU A 42 -0.96 -7.02 -7.23
C LEU A 42 -2.36 -7.45 -6.78
N LEU A 43 -2.94 -6.83 -5.75
CA LEU A 43 -4.27 -7.20 -5.29
C LEU A 43 -5.33 -6.73 -6.31
N PRO A 44 -6.39 -7.54 -6.53
CA PRO A 44 -7.47 -7.20 -7.45
C PRO A 44 -8.20 -5.90 -7.06
N ILE A 45 -8.12 -5.50 -5.79
CA ILE A 45 -8.74 -4.25 -5.27
C ILE A 45 -8.12 -2.98 -5.88
N ALA A 46 -6.88 -3.03 -6.35
CA ALA A 46 -6.21 -1.88 -6.96
C ALA A 46 -6.60 -1.69 -8.44
N ASN A 47 -7.22 -2.70 -9.06
CA ASN A 47 -7.52 -2.72 -10.50
C ASN A 47 -9.00 -2.48 -10.82
N GLY A 48 -9.81 -2.06 -9.83
CA GLY A 48 -11.24 -1.79 -10.04
C GLY A 48 -12.03 -3.05 -10.37
N GLY A 49 -12.34 -3.85 -9.35
CA GLY A 49 -13.37 -4.88 -9.41
C GLY A 49 -14.76 -4.30 -9.18
#